data_AF-A0A381SM05-F1
#
_entry.id   AF-A0A381SM05-F1
#
_cell.length_a   1.000
_cell.length_b   1.000
_cell.length_c   1.000
_cell.angle_alpha   90.00
_cell.angle_beta   90.00
_cell.angle_gamma   90.00
#
_symmetry.space_group_name_H-M   'P 1'
#
loop_
_entity.id
_entity.type
_entity.pdbx_description
1 polymer ?
#
loop_
_entity_poly.entity_id
_entity_poly.type
_entity_poly.pdbx_seq_one_letter_code
_entity_poly.pdbx_strand_id
1 'polypeptide(L)'
;VLRVPGWVEEPLGRLYLYFADHKGAHIRLAFADEVAGPWVVHPPGALQLADSGFPTEPPEVSVEQLDAIRARYEDVLGVGRMPSDLRGDLTIPHVASPDVHVDEAAGEVVCYFHGLAGLGRQVSKVAVSTDGIRFRVLPGEVPHTYLRAFRHEGATYALAMPGVVYRSADGRTGWEQGPTLFGRDMRHSAVTVRDGTLHVFWTRVGDAPEAILHSTV
;
A
#
# COMPACT_ATOMS: atom_id res chain seq x y z
N VAL A 1 -5.43 6.28 8.80
CA VAL A 1 -6.25 7.43 9.23
C VAL A 1 -5.38 8.67 9.18
N LEU A 2 -5.89 9.77 8.66
CA LEU A 2 -5.22 11.04 8.46
C LEU A 2 -6.04 12.12 9.17
N ARG A 3 -5.40 13.06 9.88
CA ARG A 3 -6.05 14.31 10.28
C ARG A 3 -6.12 15.21 9.06
N VAL A 4 -7.29 15.76 8.76
CA VAL A 4 -7.43 16.65 7.60
C VAL A 4 -6.62 17.93 7.82
N PRO A 5 -5.71 18.29 6.90
CA PRO A 5 -4.86 19.47 7.06
C PRO A 5 -5.64 20.78 6.99
N GLY A 6 -5.09 21.83 7.62
CA GLY A 6 -5.78 23.12 7.75
C GLY A 6 -5.97 23.91 6.45
N TRP A 7 -5.25 23.55 5.38
CA TRP A 7 -5.42 24.18 4.06
C TRP A 7 -6.58 23.60 3.25
N VAL A 8 -7.14 22.46 3.65
CA VAL A 8 -8.25 21.83 2.93
C VAL A 8 -9.51 22.65 3.20
N GLU A 9 -10.00 23.31 2.16
CA GLU A 9 -11.27 24.03 2.20
C GLU A 9 -12.43 23.01 2.22
N GLU A 10 -13.46 23.30 3.03
CA GLU A 10 -14.68 22.49 3.15
C GLU A 10 -14.43 20.98 3.34
N PRO A 11 -13.69 20.57 4.39
CA PRO A 11 -13.42 19.15 4.62
C PRO A 11 -14.70 18.39 4.99
N LEU A 12 -14.79 17.12 4.58
CA LEU A 12 -15.95 16.27 4.91
C LEU A 12 -16.06 16.00 6.43
N GLY A 13 -14.92 16.03 7.14
CA GLY A 13 -14.80 15.87 8.59
C GLY A 13 -13.36 16.10 9.03
N ARG A 14 -13.06 16.00 10.33
CA ARG A 14 -11.70 16.26 10.86
C ARG A 14 -10.69 15.14 10.56
N LEU A 15 -11.16 13.94 10.24
CA LEU A 15 -10.35 12.74 10.00
C LEU A 15 -10.79 12.05 8.71
N TYR A 16 -9.83 11.63 7.90
CA TYR A 16 -10.02 10.77 6.72
C TYR A 16 -9.41 9.38 6.94
N LEU A 17 -10.17 8.34 6.65
CA LEU A 17 -9.75 6.94 6.68
C LEU A 17 -9.78 6.38 5.25
N TYR A 18 -8.61 5.99 4.77
CA TYR A 18 -8.44 5.34 3.48
C TYR A 18 -8.30 3.85 3.68
N PHE A 19 -9.01 3.07 2.87
CA PHE A 19 -9.01 1.62 2.91
C PHE A 19 -9.38 1.07 1.53
N ALA A 20 -9.16 -0.21 1.30
CA ALA A 20 -9.49 -0.83 0.02
C ALA A 20 -9.83 -2.31 0.23
N ASP A 21 -10.67 -2.82 -0.67
CA ASP A 21 -10.71 -4.26 -0.90
C ASP A 21 -9.45 -4.63 -1.68
N HIS A 22 -8.77 -5.71 -1.32
CA HIS A 22 -7.56 -6.16 -2.02
C HIS A 22 -7.81 -6.43 -3.51
N LYS A 23 -9.04 -6.75 -3.91
CA LYS A 23 -9.47 -6.94 -5.30
C LYS A 23 -10.45 -5.84 -5.77
N GLY A 24 -10.39 -4.67 -5.13
CA GLY A 24 -11.28 -3.54 -5.39
C GLY A 24 -10.81 -2.62 -6.52
N ALA A 25 -11.77 -1.96 -7.16
CA ALA A 25 -11.52 -1.03 -8.27
C ALA A 25 -11.28 0.43 -7.82
N HIS A 26 -11.19 0.70 -6.51
CA HIS A 26 -10.86 2.03 -6.00
C HIS A 26 -10.35 1.99 -4.55
N ILE A 27 -9.57 3.01 -4.19
CA ILE A 27 -9.30 3.35 -2.79
C ILE A 27 -10.55 4.01 -2.22
N ARG A 28 -11.10 3.44 -1.15
CA ARG A 28 -12.27 3.95 -0.44
C ARG A 28 -11.86 5.03 0.55
N LEU A 29 -12.81 5.89 0.86
CA LEU A 29 -12.67 6.96 1.84
C LEU A 29 -13.85 6.90 2.81
N ALA A 30 -13.55 7.01 4.10
CA ALA A 30 -14.53 7.36 5.12
C ALA A 30 -14.03 8.57 5.92
N PHE A 31 -14.95 9.33 6.50
CA PHE A 31 -14.61 10.51 7.29
C PHE A 31 -15.35 10.50 8.64
N ALA A 32 -14.76 11.17 9.62
CA ALA A 32 -15.29 11.33 10.96
C ALA A 32 -14.69 12.57 11.64
N ASP A 33 -15.34 13.06 12.71
CA ASP A 33 -14.78 14.13 13.54
C ASP A 33 -14.02 13.62 14.77
N GLU A 34 -14.22 12.35 15.10
CA GLU A 34 -13.60 11.63 16.21
C GLU A 34 -13.07 10.27 15.76
N VAL A 35 -11.99 9.79 16.40
CA VAL A 35 -11.34 8.52 16.01
C VAL A 35 -12.29 7.33 16.21
N ALA A 36 -13.15 7.38 17.23
CA ALA A 36 -14.16 6.35 17.51
C ALA A 36 -15.35 6.39 16.53
N GLY A 37 -15.41 7.38 15.63
CA GLY A 37 -16.53 7.59 14.72
C GLY A 37 -17.64 8.47 15.32
N PRO A 38 -18.85 8.46 14.73
CA PRO A 38 -19.26 7.58 13.63
C PRO A 38 -18.47 7.87 12.34
N TRP A 39 -18.11 6.80 11.62
CA TRP A 39 -17.44 6.89 10.33
C TRP A 39 -18.49 6.88 9.22
N VAL A 40 -18.46 7.89 8.35
CA VAL A 40 -19.33 8.00 7.17
C VAL A 40 -18.51 7.67 5.94
N VAL A 41 -18.96 6.68 5.16
CA VAL A 41 -18.30 6.32 3.89
C VAL A 41 -18.61 7.40 2.86
N HIS A 42 -17.56 7.94 2.22
CA HIS A 42 -17.69 8.76 1.02
C HIS A 42 -17.82 7.84 -0.20
N PRO A 43 -19.02 7.69 -0.79
CA PRO A 43 -19.28 6.61 -1.76
C PRO A 43 -18.37 6.59 -2.99
N PRO A 44 -17.96 7.74 -3.57
CA PRO A 44 -17.01 7.75 -4.68
C PRO A 44 -15.62 7.19 -4.34
N GLY A 45 -15.20 7.19 -3.07
CA GLY A 45 -13.81 6.90 -2.70
C GLY A 45 -12.84 8.03 -3.05
N ALA A 46 -11.54 7.71 -3.11
CA ALA A 46 -10.47 8.70 -3.27
C ALA A 46 -9.61 8.53 -4.54
N LEU A 47 -9.53 7.32 -5.09
CA LEU A 47 -8.76 7.03 -6.30
C LEU A 47 -9.37 5.84 -7.03
N GLN A 48 -9.74 5.99 -8.29
CA GLN A 48 -10.24 4.89 -9.12
C GLN A 48 -9.08 4.12 -9.77
N LEU A 49 -9.29 2.83 -10.01
CA LEU A 49 -8.37 1.99 -10.79
C LEU A 49 -8.13 2.59 -12.19
N ALA A 50 -9.17 3.13 -12.83
CA ALA A 50 -9.05 3.77 -14.14
C ALA A 50 -8.11 5.00 -14.14
N ASP A 51 -8.00 5.70 -13.01
CA ASP A 51 -7.12 6.87 -12.85
C ASP A 51 -5.73 6.49 -12.32
N SER A 52 -5.51 5.22 -12.02
CA SER A 52 -4.29 4.74 -11.36
C SER A 52 -3.10 4.56 -12.31
N GLY A 53 -3.38 4.45 -13.61
CA GLY A 53 -2.42 4.04 -14.63
C GLY A 53 -2.01 2.56 -14.54
N PHE A 54 -2.77 1.72 -13.81
CA PHE A 54 -2.72 0.28 -13.94
C PHE A 54 -3.72 -0.20 -15.01
N PRO A 55 -3.54 -1.42 -15.57
CA PRO A 55 -4.56 -2.08 -16.38
C PRO A 55 -5.93 -2.10 -15.68
N THR A 56 -7.00 -1.89 -16.45
CA THR A 56 -8.38 -2.06 -15.98
C THR A 56 -8.99 -3.40 -16.38
N GLU A 57 -8.34 -4.11 -17.30
CA GLU A 57 -8.75 -5.42 -17.77
C GLU A 57 -7.76 -6.50 -17.29
N PRO A 58 -8.24 -7.70 -16.93
CA PRO A 58 -7.36 -8.79 -16.54
C PRO A 58 -6.36 -9.13 -17.65
N PRO A 59 -5.06 -9.30 -17.35
CA PRO A 59 -4.11 -9.80 -18.32
C PRO A 59 -4.48 -11.24 -18.70
N GLU A 60 -4.23 -11.59 -19.97
CA GLU A 60 -4.40 -12.96 -20.43
C GLU A 60 -3.40 -13.90 -19.74
N VAL A 61 -3.86 -15.12 -19.43
CA VAL A 61 -3.03 -16.18 -18.89
C VAL A 61 -3.49 -17.52 -19.45
N SER A 62 -2.57 -18.25 -20.09
CA SER A 62 -2.82 -19.61 -20.56
C SER A 62 -2.81 -20.61 -19.41
N VAL A 63 -3.34 -21.82 -19.64
CA VAL A 63 -3.31 -22.90 -18.64
C VAL A 63 -1.86 -23.29 -18.33
N GLU A 64 -1.01 -23.39 -19.35
CA GLU A 64 0.41 -23.73 -19.20
C GLU A 64 1.18 -22.69 -18.38
N GLN A 65 0.89 -21.40 -18.60
CA GLN A 65 1.48 -20.32 -17.81
C GLN A 65 1.03 -20.39 -16.34
N LEU A 66 -0.26 -20.65 -16.11
CA LEU A 66 -0.80 -20.77 -14.75
C LEU A 66 -0.18 -21.96 -14.01
N ASP A 67 -0.03 -23.11 -14.67
CA ASP A 67 0.58 -24.30 -14.09
C ASP A 67 2.07 -24.11 -13.78
N ALA A 68 2.81 -23.44 -14.69
CA ALA A 68 4.21 -23.09 -14.44
C ALA A 68 4.37 -22.14 -13.24
N ILE A 69 3.49 -21.13 -13.11
CA ILE A 69 3.49 -20.21 -11.97
C ILE A 69 3.14 -20.95 -10.69
N ARG A 70 2.12 -21.81 -10.73
CA ARG A 70 1.71 -22.66 -9.59
C ARG A 70 2.88 -23.48 -9.07
N ALA A 71 3.56 -24.22 -9.95
CA ALA A 71 4.72 -25.03 -9.57
C ALA A 71 5.83 -24.21 -8.91
N ARG A 72 6.12 -23.00 -9.43
CA ARG A 72 7.09 -22.08 -8.81
C ARG A 72 6.65 -21.58 -7.43
N TYR A 73 5.36 -21.27 -7.26
CA TYR A 73 4.82 -20.83 -5.98
C TYR A 73 4.85 -21.95 -4.95
N GLU A 74 4.54 -23.18 -5.35
CA GLU A 74 4.60 -24.36 -4.48
C GLU A 74 6.02 -24.65 -4.01
N ASP A 75 7.02 -24.50 -4.88
CA ASP A 75 8.45 -24.64 -4.52
C ASP A 75 8.90 -23.60 -3.48
N VAL A 76 8.42 -22.36 -3.61
CA VAL A 76 8.81 -21.26 -2.71
C VAL A 76 8.03 -21.23 -1.40
N LEU A 77 6.73 -21.48 -1.44
CA LEU A 77 5.81 -21.32 -0.29
C LEU A 77 5.54 -22.65 0.43
N GLY A 78 5.64 -23.78 -0.27
CA GLY A 78 5.16 -25.08 0.18
C GLY A 78 3.66 -25.27 -0.06
N VAL A 79 3.25 -26.52 -0.30
CA VAL A 79 1.88 -26.91 -0.70
C VAL A 79 0.79 -26.37 0.23
N GLY A 80 1.03 -26.38 1.55
CA GLY A 80 0.06 -25.91 2.54
C GLY A 80 -0.07 -24.39 2.69
N ARG A 81 0.72 -23.60 1.94
CA ARG A 81 0.75 -22.13 2.01
C ARG A 81 0.36 -21.48 0.68
N MET A 82 -0.20 -22.26 -0.24
CA MET A 82 -0.65 -21.74 -1.53
C MET A 82 -1.81 -20.75 -1.37
N PRO A 83 -1.87 -19.70 -2.20
CA PRO A 83 -3.03 -18.82 -2.25
C PRO A 83 -4.29 -19.60 -2.58
N SER A 84 -5.40 -19.27 -1.91
CA SER A 84 -6.71 -19.89 -2.16
C SER A 84 -7.24 -19.61 -3.56
N ASP A 85 -6.89 -18.46 -4.14
CA ASP A 85 -7.27 -18.05 -5.50
C ASP A 85 -6.03 -17.50 -6.24
N LEU A 86 -5.12 -18.41 -6.62
CA LEU A 86 -3.91 -18.06 -7.35
C LEU A 86 -4.22 -17.32 -8.66
N ARG A 87 -5.21 -17.78 -9.43
CA ARG A 87 -5.53 -17.14 -10.72
C ARG A 87 -5.99 -15.71 -10.51
N GLY A 88 -6.90 -15.46 -9.57
CA GLY A 88 -7.37 -14.12 -9.28
C GLY A 88 -6.25 -13.21 -8.77
N ASP A 89 -5.36 -13.70 -7.91
CA ASP A 89 -4.21 -12.92 -7.40
C ASP A 89 -3.22 -12.52 -8.51
N LEU A 90 -3.16 -13.31 -9.59
CA LEU A 90 -2.32 -13.04 -10.75
C LEU A 90 -2.99 -12.12 -11.78
N THR A 91 -4.32 -12.03 -11.81
CA THR A 91 -5.06 -11.47 -12.97
C THR A 91 -6.08 -10.40 -12.64
N ILE A 92 -6.61 -10.31 -11.42
CA ILE A 92 -7.63 -9.30 -11.10
C ILE A 92 -6.96 -7.94 -10.96
N PRO A 93 -7.24 -6.96 -11.83
CA PRO A 93 -6.69 -5.63 -11.67
C PRO A 93 -7.33 -4.93 -10.47
N HIS A 94 -6.53 -4.21 -9.70
CA HIS A 94 -6.96 -3.62 -8.44
C HIS A 94 -6.04 -2.48 -8.00
N VAL A 95 -6.54 -1.67 -7.07
CA VAL A 95 -5.74 -0.73 -6.27
C VAL A 95 -5.99 -0.99 -4.79
N ALA A 96 -4.93 -1.08 -3.98
CA ALA A 96 -5.05 -1.49 -2.59
C ALA A 96 -3.94 -1.00 -1.65
N SER A 97 -4.17 -1.23 -0.36
CA SER A 97 -3.25 -0.96 0.76
C SER A 97 -2.70 0.49 0.78
N PRO A 98 -3.58 1.50 0.81
CA PRO A 98 -3.16 2.90 0.86
C PRO A 98 -2.38 3.20 2.15
N ASP A 99 -1.31 3.97 2.02
CA ASP A 99 -0.54 4.59 3.09
C ASP A 99 -0.44 6.09 2.80
N VAL A 100 -0.96 6.93 3.71
CA VAL A 100 -1.22 8.35 3.44
C VAL A 100 -0.50 9.25 4.42
N HIS A 101 0.07 10.34 3.90
CA HIS A 101 0.90 11.28 4.65
C HIS A 101 0.54 12.72 4.26
N VAL A 102 0.75 13.64 5.21
CA VAL A 102 0.59 15.07 4.99
C VAL A 102 1.96 15.67 4.66
N ASP A 103 2.05 16.37 3.53
CA ASP A 103 3.19 17.21 3.15
C ASP A 103 2.78 18.68 3.29
N GLU A 104 2.98 19.22 4.49
CA GLU A 104 2.64 20.61 4.84
C GLU A 104 3.37 21.64 3.97
N ALA A 105 4.62 21.35 3.58
CA ALA A 105 5.42 22.29 2.79
C ALA A 105 4.89 22.40 1.36
N ALA A 106 4.39 21.30 0.79
CA ALA A 106 3.79 21.28 -0.53
C ALA A 106 2.29 21.63 -0.52
N GLY A 107 1.63 21.60 0.63
CA GLY A 107 0.16 21.72 0.71
C GLY A 107 -0.55 20.53 0.07
N GLU A 108 0.03 19.33 0.20
CA GLU A 108 -0.47 18.11 -0.44
C GLU A 108 -0.58 16.94 0.54
N VAL A 109 -1.52 16.05 0.26
CA VAL A 109 -1.60 14.70 0.82
C VAL A 109 -0.94 13.76 -0.17
N VAL A 110 0.02 12.97 0.30
CA VAL A 110 0.69 11.93 -0.48
C VAL A 110 0.09 10.57 -0.13
N CYS A 111 -0.24 9.77 -1.13
CA CYS A 111 -0.75 8.41 -0.97
C CYS A 111 0.15 7.42 -1.71
N TYR A 112 0.69 6.45 -0.98
CA TYR A 112 1.33 5.26 -1.52
C TYR A 112 0.29 4.14 -1.59
N PHE A 113 0.18 3.48 -2.72
CA PHE A 113 -0.76 2.38 -2.92
C PHE A 113 -0.15 1.37 -3.88
N HIS A 114 -0.66 0.15 -3.92
CA HIS A 114 -0.23 -0.84 -4.90
C HIS A 114 -1.37 -1.27 -5.81
N GLY A 115 -1.00 -1.94 -6.89
CA GLY A 115 -1.93 -2.60 -7.80
C GLY A 115 -1.22 -3.57 -8.73
N LEU A 116 -2.00 -4.23 -9.58
CA LEU A 116 -1.51 -5.18 -10.56
C LEU A 116 -1.05 -4.43 -11.82
N ALA A 117 0.25 -4.41 -12.08
CA ALA A 117 0.82 -3.79 -13.29
C ALA A 117 0.91 -4.74 -14.49
N GLY A 118 0.67 -6.04 -14.28
CA GLY A 118 0.69 -7.09 -15.29
C GLY A 118 0.55 -8.46 -14.62
N LEU A 119 0.57 -9.54 -15.39
CA LEU A 119 0.37 -10.90 -14.89
C LEU A 119 1.26 -11.21 -13.67
N GLY A 120 0.65 -11.31 -12.48
CA GLY A 120 1.34 -11.54 -11.20
C GLY A 120 2.34 -10.47 -10.77
N ARG A 121 2.48 -9.38 -11.51
CA ARG A 121 3.40 -8.28 -11.24
C ARG A 121 2.65 -7.19 -10.49
N GLN A 122 2.77 -7.19 -9.17
CA GLN A 122 2.22 -6.13 -8.34
C GLN A 122 3.34 -5.17 -7.91
N VAL A 123 3.05 -3.88 -7.97
CA VAL A 123 4.00 -2.79 -7.65
C VAL A 123 3.27 -1.67 -6.93
N SER A 124 4.02 -0.82 -6.25
CA SER A 124 3.49 0.39 -5.62
C SER A 124 3.64 1.62 -6.53
N LYS A 125 2.75 2.59 -6.38
CA LYS A 125 2.79 3.90 -7.03
C LYS A 125 2.49 5.00 -6.00
N VAL A 126 2.81 6.23 -6.37
CA VAL A 126 2.59 7.43 -5.55
C VAL A 126 1.51 8.28 -6.20
N ALA A 127 0.56 8.77 -5.40
CA ALA A 127 -0.42 9.76 -5.82
C ALA A 127 -0.44 10.95 -4.86
N VAL A 128 -0.89 12.09 -5.34
CA VAL A 128 -0.94 13.35 -4.57
C VAL A 128 -2.31 13.99 -4.68
N SER A 129 -2.71 14.73 -3.65
CA SER A 129 -4.00 15.41 -3.60
C SER A 129 -3.89 16.69 -2.78
N THR A 130 -4.57 17.77 -3.19
CA THR A 130 -4.64 19.00 -2.40
C THR A 130 -5.81 19.00 -1.42
N ASP A 131 -6.84 18.17 -1.64
CA ASP A 131 -8.06 18.08 -0.81
C ASP A 131 -8.14 16.78 0.01
N GLY A 132 -7.24 15.82 -0.23
CA GLY A 132 -7.28 14.48 0.39
C GLY A 132 -8.42 13.60 -0.12
N ILE A 133 -9.12 14.00 -1.19
CA ILE A 133 -10.25 13.27 -1.76
C ILE A 133 -9.92 12.88 -3.19
N ARG A 134 -9.36 13.78 -4.00
CA ARG A 134 -9.07 13.53 -5.41
C ARG A 134 -7.58 13.38 -5.61
N PHE A 135 -7.14 12.16 -5.86
CA PHE A 135 -5.73 11.84 -6.06
C PHE A 135 -5.33 11.82 -7.53
N ARG A 136 -4.20 12.45 -7.84
CA ARG A 136 -3.51 12.37 -9.13
C ARG A 136 -2.27 11.50 -8.97
N VAL A 137 -2.17 10.46 -9.77
CA VAL A 137 -1.00 9.56 -9.76
C VAL A 137 0.21 10.22 -10.40
N LEU A 138 1.37 10.07 -9.76
CA LEU A 138 2.67 10.51 -10.29
C LEU A 138 3.28 9.43 -11.19
N PRO A 139 4.12 9.81 -12.18
CA PRO A 139 4.88 8.85 -12.97
C PRO A 139 5.83 8.01 -12.10
N GLY A 140 6.05 6.76 -12.53
CA GLY A 140 6.98 5.83 -11.89
C GLY A 140 6.29 4.74 -11.08
N GLU A 141 7.07 3.71 -10.76
CA GLU A 141 6.67 2.57 -9.96
C GLU A 141 7.74 2.30 -8.91
N VAL A 142 7.32 1.85 -7.73
CA VAL A 142 8.20 1.31 -6.69
C VAL A 142 7.98 -0.20 -6.67
N PRO A 143 9.05 -1.02 -6.81
CA PRO A 143 8.90 -2.46 -6.68
C PRO A 143 8.30 -2.84 -5.32
N HIS A 144 7.64 -4.00 -5.26
CA HIS A 144 6.93 -4.51 -4.09
C HIS A 144 5.64 -3.76 -3.73
N THR A 145 4.86 -4.38 -2.85
CA THR A 145 3.53 -3.95 -2.42
C THR A 145 3.52 -3.64 -0.92
N TYR A 146 2.42 -3.09 -0.41
CA TYR A 146 2.26 -2.76 1.03
C TYR A 146 3.30 -1.76 1.54
N LEU A 147 3.69 -0.81 0.70
CA LEU A 147 4.66 0.23 1.06
C LEU A 147 4.15 1.07 2.25
N ARG A 148 5.00 1.24 3.26
CA ARG A 148 4.77 2.12 4.43
C ARG A 148 5.89 3.14 4.52
N ALA A 149 5.59 4.38 4.19
CA ALA A 149 6.58 5.46 4.17
C ALA A 149 6.77 6.09 5.56
N PHE A 150 7.96 6.63 5.81
CA PHE A 150 8.30 7.39 7.01
C PHE A 150 9.46 8.34 6.73
N ARG A 151 9.53 9.44 7.48
CA ARG A 151 10.63 10.42 7.39
C ARG A 151 11.74 10.07 8.38
N HIS A 152 12.99 10.14 7.93
CA HIS A 152 14.17 9.97 8.77
C HIS A 152 15.36 10.71 8.16
N GLU A 153 16.10 11.47 8.97
CA GLU A 153 17.32 12.20 8.58
C GLU A 153 17.22 12.96 7.24
N GLY A 154 16.13 13.70 7.04
CA GLY A 154 15.95 14.54 5.86
C GLY A 154 15.53 13.81 4.58
N ALA A 155 15.43 12.48 4.59
CA ALA A 155 14.93 11.67 3.48
C ALA A 155 13.63 10.94 3.85
N THR A 156 12.93 10.43 2.83
CA THR A 156 11.77 9.56 2.98
C THR A 156 12.25 8.13 2.79
N TYR A 157 11.99 7.31 3.78
CA TYR A 157 12.20 5.87 3.71
C TYR A 157 10.86 5.18 3.57
N ALA A 158 10.88 3.92 3.12
CA ALA A 158 9.72 3.08 3.15
C ALA A 158 10.06 1.63 3.42
N LEU A 159 9.12 0.92 4.04
CA LEU A 159 9.17 -0.54 4.22
C LEU A 159 8.05 -1.16 3.36
N ALA A 160 8.41 -2.02 2.41
CA ALA A 160 7.46 -2.78 1.59
C ALA A 160 7.56 -4.27 1.88
N MET A 161 6.50 -5.03 1.62
CA MET A 161 6.47 -6.49 1.84
C MET A 161 7.49 -7.20 0.91
N PRO A 162 8.29 -8.18 1.38
CA PRO A 162 8.32 -8.79 2.73
C PRO A 162 9.43 -8.21 3.63
N GLY A 163 9.50 -6.89 3.74
CA GLY A 163 10.47 -6.18 4.59
C GLY A 163 11.61 -5.51 3.84
N VAL A 164 11.41 -5.19 2.55
CA VAL A 164 12.38 -4.47 1.72
C VAL A 164 12.31 -2.98 2.05
N VAL A 165 13.47 -2.39 2.33
CA VAL A 165 13.58 -0.96 2.59
C VAL A 165 13.83 -0.21 1.29
N TYR A 166 13.21 0.96 1.16
CA TYR A 166 13.47 1.93 0.11
C TYR A 166 13.83 3.28 0.69
N ARG A 167 14.56 4.08 -0.08
CA ARG A 167 14.88 5.48 0.22
C ARG A 167 14.56 6.36 -0.98
N SER A 168 14.01 7.54 -0.74
CA SER A 168 13.82 8.59 -1.70
C SER A 168 14.09 9.94 -1.03
N ALA A 169 14.66 10.90 -1.77
CA ALA A 169 14.90 12.24 -1.24
C ALA A 169 13.58 12.97 -0.92
N ASP A 170 12.61 12.89 -1.83
CA ASP A 170 11.33 13.60 -1.77
C ASP A 170 10.14 12.70 -1.38
N GLY A 171 10.33 11.38 -1.37
CA GLY A 171 9.25 10.41 -1.13
C GLY A 171 8.27 10.29 -2.29
N ARG A 172 8.58 10.80 -3.47
CA ARG A 172 7.69 10.86 -4.64
C ARG A 172 8.30 10.14 -5.83
N THR A 173 9.58 10.33 -6.06
CA THR A 173 10.33 9.74 -7.17
C THR A 173 11.70 9.24 -6.71
N GLY A 174 12.51 8.68 -7.63
CA GLY A 174 13.90 8.34 -7.34
C GLY A 174 14.09 7.34 -6.18
N TRP A 175 13.19 6.36 -6.08
CA TRP A 175 13.26 5.35 -5.03
C TRP A 175 14.44 4.39 -5.27
N GLU A 176 15.34 4.35 -4.31
CA GLU A 176 16.49 3.45 -4.26
C GLU A 176 16.17 2.28 -3.32
N GLN A 177 16.39 1.05 -3.79
CA GLN A 177 16.22 -0.14 -2.97
C GLN A 177 17.41 -0.30 -2.02
N GLY A 178 17.09 -0.48 -0.74
CA GLY A 178 18.04 -0.77 0.33
C GLY A 178 18.00 -2.24 0.77
N PRO A 179 18.36 -2.53 2.04
CA PRO A 179 18.39 -3.89 2.56
C PRO A 179 16.98 -4.48 2.75
N THR A 180 16.92 -5.80 2.90
CA THR A 180 15.73 -6.51 3.38
C THR A 180 15.90 -6.81 4.87
N LEU A 181 14.98 -6.33 5.70
CA LEU A 181 15.07 -6.41 7.16
C LEU A 181 14.34 -7.61 7.77
N PHE A 182 13.42 -8.23 7.02
CA PHE A 182 12.56 -9.30 7.51
C PHE A 182 12.62 -10.56 6.63
N GLY A 183 12.10 -11.65 7.18
CA GLY A 183 11.91 -12.91 6.45
C GLY A 183 10.85 -12.80 5.35
N ARG A 184 10.85 -13.75 4.42
CA ARG A 184 9.92 -13.82 3.28
C ARG A 184 8.44 -13.92 3.68
N ASP A 185 8.18 -14.23 4.93
CA ASP A 185 6.87 -14.41 5.54
C ASP A 185 6.33 -13.14 6.22
N MET A 186 7.08 -12.03 6.27
CA MET A 186 6.51 -10.73 6.66
C MET A 186 5.40 -10.34 5.67
N ARG A 187 4.24 -9.95 6.19
CA ARG A 187 3.08 -9.51 5.39
C ARG A 187 2.76 -8.03 5.64
N HIS A 188 1.64 -7.73 6.29
CA HIS A 188 1.22 -6.36 6.58
C HIS A 188 2.12 -5.75 7.65
N SER A 189 2.42 -4.45 7.51
CA SER A 189 3.12 -3.69 8.53
C SER A 189 2.51 -2.30 8.74
N ALA A 190 2.83 -1.73 9.89
CA ALA A 190 2.74 -0.32 10.21
C ALA A 190 4.06 0.12 10.84
N VAL A 191 4.48 1.36 10.59
CA VAL A 191 5.77 1.88 11.02
C VAL A 191 5.62 3.22 11.73
N THR A 192 6.49 3.49 12.70
CA THR A 192 6.65 4.82 13.30
C THR A 192 8.08 5.00 13.78
N VAL A 193 8.64 6.19 13.61
CA VAL A 193 9.93 6.55 14.19
C VAL A 193 9.68 7.26 15.52
N ARG A 194 10.40 6.86 16.58
CA ARG A 194 10.38 7.50 17.89
C ARG A 194 11.79 7.53 18.46
N ASP A 195 12.25 8.70 18.88
CA ASP A 195 13.58 8.89 19.49
C ASP A 195 14.74 8.28 18.65
N GLY A 196 14.62 8.35 17.33
CA GLY A 196 15.60 7.79 16.39
C GLY A 196 15.45 6.29 16.11
N THR A 197 14.56 5.59 16.80
CA THR A 197 14.28 4.15 16.61
C THR A 197 13.08 3.94 15.69
N LEU A 198 13.21 3.03 14.72
CA LEU A 198 12.09 2.61 13.88
C LEU A 198 11.33 1.47 14.56
N HIS A 199 10.07 1.71 14.92
CA HIS A 199 9.16 0.68 15.38
C HIS A 199 8.38 0.11 14.20
N VAL A 200 8.37 -1.22 14.08
CA VAL A 200 7.63 -1.96 13.05
C VAL A 200 6.65 -2.90 13.72
N PHE A 201 5.36 -2.69 13.48
CA PHE A 201 4.28 -3.61 13.87
C PHE A 201 3.90 -4.42 12.64
N TRP A 202 3.95 -5.74 12.70
CA TRP A 202 3.82 -6.58 11.50
C TRP A 202 3.20 -7.94 11.78
N THR A 203 2.69 -8.57 10.72
CA THR A 203 2.10 -9.92 10.76
C THR A 203 2.96 -10.90 9.96
N ARG A 204 2.95 -12.18 10.33
CA ARG A 204 3.69 -13.24 9.64
C ARG A 204 2.74 -14.23 8.97
N VAL A 205 3.01 -14.55 7.70
CA VAL A 205 2.21 -15.54 6.95
C VAL A 205 2.35 -16.92 7.61
N GLY A 206 1.21 -17.51 7.95
CA GLY A 206 1.12 -18.87 8.49
C GLY A 206 1.02 -18.94 10.01
N ASP A 207 1.07 -17.82 10.73
CA ASP A 207 0.79 -17.79 12.16
C ASP A 207 -0.69 -18.15 12.42
N ALA A 208 -0.92 -19.10 13.32
CA ALA A 208 -2.24 -19.56 13.75
C ALA A 208 -2.18 -19.91 15.26
N PRO A 209 -2.75 -19.09 16.16
CA PRO A 209 -3.47 -17.85 15.86
C PRO A 209 -2.57 -16.77 15.26
N GLU A 210 -3.15 -15.88 14.46
CA GLU A 210 -2.45 -14.69 13.96
C GLU A 210 -2.11 -13.75 15.13
N ALA A 211 -0.93 -13.11 15.07
CA ALA A 211 -0.49 -12.13 16.05
C ALA A 211 0.15 -10.91 15.36
N ILE A 212 0.03 -9.74 15.99
CA ILE A 212 0.83 -8.57 15.64
C ILE A 212 2.16 -8.68 16.39
N LEU A 213 3.24 -8.79 15.64
CA LEU A 213 4.61 -8.77 16.11
C LEU A 213 5.12 -7.34 16.17
N HIS A 214 6.03 -7.06 17.10
CA HIS A 214 6.70 -5.77 17.21
C HIS A 214 8.22 -5.98 17.13
N SER A 215 8.87 -5.17 16.30
CA SER A 215 10.32 -5.13 16.16
C SER A 215 10.80 -3.68 16.18
N THR A 216 12.04 -3.47 16.60
CA THR A 216 12.72 -2.17 16.57
C THR A 216 13.99 -2.29 15.74
N VAL A 217 14.29 -1.25 14.95
CA VAL A 217 15.51 -1.11 14.16
C VAL A 217 16.22 0.16 14.57
#